data_AF-A0A396YZU1-F1
#
_entry.id   AF-A0A396YZU1-F1
#
_cell.length_a   1.000
_cell.length_b   1.000
_cell.length_c   1.000
_cell.angle_alpha   90.00
_cell.angle_beta   90.00
_cell.angle_gamma   90.00
#
_symmetry.space_group_name_H-M   'P 1'
#
loop_
_entity.id
_entity.type
_entity.pdbx_description
1 polymer ?
#
loop_
_entity_poly.entity_id
_entity_poly.type
_entity_poly.pdbx_seq_one_letter_code
_entity_poly.pdbx_strand_id
1 'polypeptide(L)'
;MDLLLIPFYIVLVGIIVLPFLYVRFSLNLRSTESESEKLELINRREVILENLRDIKIEFDTGKLTDGEFQSISNGIVKDLEEFDEKIRTIAQNIPQQVQTTSGSNAVLTKYCHECGFKIEIYGAKFCPSCGTKLIV
;
A
#
# COMPACT_ATOMS: atom_id res chain seq x y z
N MET A 1 -48.47 -35.04 12.90
CA MET A 1 -48.33 -33.78 13.65
C MET A 1 -46.97 -33.12 13.42
N ASP A 2 -46.02 -33.79 12.75
CA ASP A 2 -44.66 -33.28 12.52
C ASP A 2 -44.51 -32.32 11.33
N LEU A 3 -45.45 -32.33 10.38
CA LEU A 3 -45.38 -31.48 9.18
C LEU A 3 -45.40 -29.97 9.49
N LEU A 4 -46.01 -29.58 10.62
CA LEU A 4 -46.07 -28.20 11.10
C LEU A 4 -44.83 -27.76 11.88
N LEU A 5 -44.05 -28.72 12.41
CA LEU A 5 -42.81 -28.44 13.14
C LEU A 5 -41.67 -28.07 12.20
N ILE A 6 -41.63 -28.65 11.00
CA ILE A 6 -40.62 -28.38 9.97
C ILE A 6 -40.52 -26.89 9.60
N PRO A 7 -41.61 -26.19 9.20
CA PRO A 7 -41.53 -24.77 8.88
C PRO A 7 -41.20 -23.91 10.09
N PHE A 8 -41.63 -24.31 11.29
CA PHE A 8 -41.32 -23.60 12.53
C PHE A 8 -39.80 -23.61 12.82
N TYR A 9 -39.13 -24.75 12.65
CA TYR A 9 -37.67 -24.82 12.81
C TYR A 9 -36.91 -24.03 11.76
N ILE A 10 -37.38 -23.99 10.50
CA ILE A 10 -36.75 -23.20 9.44
C ILE A 10 -36.80 -21.70 9.78
N VAL A 11 -37.95 -21.21 10.26
CA VAL A 11 -38.10 -19.81 10.68
C VAL A 11 -37.19 -19.51 11.88
N LEU A 12 -37.13 -20.40 12.87
CA LEU A 12 -36.31 -20.23 14.06
C LEU A 12 -34.81 -20.18 13.72
N VAL A 13 -34.33 -21.10 12.87
CA VAL A 13 -32.94 -21.08 12.36
C VAL A 13 -32.69 -19.82 11.54
N GLY A 14 -33.65 -19.41 10.71
CA GLY A 14 -33.59 -18.17 9.96
C GLY A 14 -33.33 -16.98 10.87
N ILE A 15 -34.13 -16.79 11.92
CA ILE A 15 -34.01 -15.68 12.87
C ILE A 15 -32.65 -15.68 13.59
N ILE A 16 -32.08 -16.85 13.88
CA ILE A 16 -30.77 -16.96 14.52
C ILE A 16 -29.63 -16.65 13.54
N VAL A 17 -29.72 -17.11 12.29
CA VAL A 17 -28.63 -17.03 11.30
C VAL A 17 -28.65 -15.70 10.53
N LEU A 18 -29.82 -15.10 10.30
CA LEU A 18 -29.96 -13.82 9.58
C LEU A 18 -29.11 -12.68 10.13
N PRO A 19 -29.10 -12.38 11.46
CA PRO A 19 -28.30 -11.28 11.99
C PRO A 19 -26.80 -11.55 11.83
N PHE A 20 -26.37 -12.80 11.97
CA PHE A 20 -24.97 -13.18 11.80
C PHE A 20 -24.52 -13.04 10.33
N LEU A 21 -25.34 -13.51 9.39
CA LEU A 21 -25.10 -13.31 7.95
C LEU A 21 -25.14 -11.84 7.57
N TYR A 22 -26.07 -11.06 8.11
CA TYR A 22 -26.19 -9.62 7.84
C TYR A 22 -24.94 -8.87 8.30
N VAL A 23 -24.44 -9.13 9.50
CA VAL A 23 -23.20 -8.51 10.02
C VAL A 23 -22.00 -8.92 9.15
N ARG A 24 -21.86 -10.21 8.83
CA ARG A 24 -20.74 -10.69 8.00
C ARG A 24 -20.79 -10.07 6.60
N PHE A 25 -21.97 -9.98 5.99
CA PHE A 25 -22.15 -9.43 4.66
C PHE A 25 -21.93 -7.91 4.62
N SER A 26 -22.44 -7.18 5.62
CA SER A 26 -22.25 -5.73 5.75
C SER A 26 -20.78 -5.36 5.91
N LEU A 27 -20.02 -6.14 6.69
CA LEU A 27 -18.57 -5.96 6.82
C LEU A 27 -17.84 -6.19 5.49
N ASN A 28 -18.23 -7.25 4.75
CA ASN A 28 -17.61 -7.58 3.47
C ASN A 28 -17.90 -6.53 2.37
N LEU A 29 -19.11 -5.95 2.36
CA LEU A 29 -19.44 -4.86 1.43
C LEU A 29 -18.60 -3.61 1.71
N ARG A 30 -18.47 -3.24 2.99
CA ARG A 30 -17.64 -2.10 3.42
C ARG A 30 -16.16 -2.31 3.12
N SER A 31 -15.64 -3.53 3.25
CA SER A 31 -14.24 -3.80 2.90
C SER A 31 -13.99 -3.65 1.41
N THR A 32 -14.90 -4.10 0.54
CA THR A 32 -14.76 -3.94 -0.91
C THR A 32 -14.80 -2.46 -1.33
N GLU A 33 -15.69 -1.66 -0.74
CA GLU A 33 -15.76 -0.21 -0.99
C GLU A 33 -14.45 0.49 -0.56
N SER A 34 -13.94 0.16 0.63
CA SER A 34 -12.67 0.68 1.12
C SER A 34 -11.45 0.27 0.28
N GLU A 35 -11.42 -0.97 -0.24
CA GLU A 35 -10.38 -1.41 -1.17
C GLU A 35 -10.42 -0.64 -2.49
N SER A 36 -11.60 -0.33 -3.01
CA SER A 36 -11.76 0.48 -4.23
C SER A 36 -11.26 1.92 -4.04
N GLU A 37 -11.63 2.58 -2.94
CA GLU A 37 -11.14 3.93 -2.61
C GLU A 37 -9.61 3.94 -2.45
N LYS A 38 -9.06 2.92 -1.78
CA LYS A 38 -7.61 2.76 -1.63
C LYS A 38 -6.91 2.57 -2.98
N LEU A 39 -7.50 1.79 -3.88
CA LEU A 39 -6.96 1.58 -5.22
C LEU A 39 -6.93 2.87 -6.04
N GLU A 40 -7.99 3.69 -5.95
CA GLU A 40 -8.05 5.00 -6.60
C GLU A 40 -6.93 5.93 -6.10
N LEU A 41 -6.69 5.96 -4.78
CA LEU A 41 -5.62 6.76 -4.18
C LEU A 41 -4.22 6.29 -4.62
N ILE A 42 -4.01 4.97 -4.74
CA ILE A 42 -2.74 4.40 -5.23
C ILE A 42 -2.50 4.81 -6.69
N ASN A 43 -3.53 4.76 -7.53
CA ASN A 43 -3.43 5.15 -8.93
C ASN A 43 -3.07 6.65 -9.06
N ARG A 44 -3.70 7.51 -8.25
CA ARG A 44 -3.36 8.95 -8.21
C ARG A 44 -1.90 9.18 -7.81
N ARG A 45 -1.39 8.40 -6.86
CA ARG A 45 0.02 8.46 -6.45
C ARG A 45 0.96 8.06 -7.59
N GLU A 46 0.62 7.03 -8.35
CA GLU A 46 1.43 6.58 -9.50
C GLU A 46 1.55 7.67 -10.57
N VAL A 47 0.44 8.34 -10.91
CA VAL A 47 0.43 9.47 -11.86
C VAL A 47 1.32 10.62 -11.38
N ILE A 48 1.29 10.95 -10.09
CA ILE A 48 2.15 12.01 -9.53
C ILE A 48 3.64 11.61 -9.60
N LEU A 49 3.97 10.35 -9.31
CA LEU A 49 5.33 9.84 -9.40
C LEU A 49 5.85 9.83 -10.84
N GLU A 50 4.97 9.57 -11.82
CA GLU A 50 5.29 9.65 -13.24
C GLU A 50 5.57 11.10 -13.66
N ASN A 51 4.71 12.05 -13.26
CA ASN A 51 4.96 13.47 -13.49
C ASN A 51 6.27 13.96 -12.86
N LEU A 52 6.59 13.52 -11.64
CA LEU A 52 7.86 13.84 -10.99
C LEU A 52 9.07 13.24 -11.73
N ARG A 53 8.93 12.02 -12.27
CA ARG A 53 9.98 11.40 -13.09
C ARG A 53 10.21 12.19 -14.36
N ASP A 54 9.15 12.66 -15.03
CA ASP A 54 9.28 13.48 -16.24
C ASP A 54 9.99 14.80 -15.94
N ILE A 55 9.62 15.50 -14.86
CA ILE A 55 10.29 16.74 -14.43
C ILE A 55 11.78 16.48 -14.09
N LYS A 56 12.09 15.34 -13.45
CA LYS A 56 13.48 14.93 -13.19
C LYS A 56 14.26 14.71 -14.49
N ILE A 57 13.64 14.12 -15.51
CA ILE A 57 14.24 13.95 -16.83
C ILE A 57 14.46 15.31 -17.52
N GLU A 58 13.51 16.24 -17.41
CA GLU A 58 13.66 17.62 -17.92
C GLU A 58 14.77 18.39 -17.21
N PHE A 59 14.95 18.16 -15.92
CA PHE A 59 16.08 18.71 -15.14
C PHE A 59 17.42 18.10 -15.57
N ASP A 60 17.52 16.78 -15.67
CA ASP A 60 18.74 16.07 -16.07
C ASP A 60 19.14 16.39 -17.53
N THR A 61 18.18 16.79 -18.37
CA THR A 61 18.41 17.26 -19.76
C THR A 61 18.75 18.75 -19.87
N GLY A 62 18.85 19.45 -18.74
CA GLY A 62 19.31 20.85 -18.67
C GLY A 62 18.26 21.89 -19.06
N LYS A 63 16.97 21.53 -19.07
CA LYS A 63 15.87 22.45 -19.37
C LYS A 63 15.43 23.27 -18.16
N LEU A 64 15.66 22.78 -16.94
CA LEU A 64 15.38 23.49 -15.68
C LEU A 64 16.69 23.86 -14.99
N THR A 65 16.73 25.07 -14.41
CA THR A 65 17.84 25.52 -13.57
C THR A 65 17.71 24.98 -12.14
N ASP A 66 18.83 24.74 -11.43
CA ASP A 66 18.85 24.23 -10.04
C ASP A 66 17.88 24.95 -9.09
N GLY A 67 17.69 26.26 -9.29
CA GLY A 67 16.79 27.08 -8.47
C GLY A 67 15.29 26.80 -8.69
N GLU A 68 14.90 26.42 -9.91
CA GLU A 68 13.50 26.12 -10.24
C GLU A 68 13.10 24.72 -9.75
N PHE A 69 14.01 23.75 -9.85
CA PHE A 69 13.82 22.40 -9.33
C PHE A 69 13.63 22.39 -7.80
N GLN A 70 14.41 23.18 -7.06
CA GLN A 70 14.30 23.27 -5.60
C GLN A 70 12.99 23.92 -5.14
N SER A 71 12.51 24.95 -5.86
CA SER A 71 11.25 25.63 -5.53
C SER A 71 10.03 24.70 -5.72
N ILE A 72 10.00 23.96 -6.84
CA ILE A 72 8.88 23.08 -7.19
C ILE A 72 8.90 21.81 -6.31
N SER A 73 10.08 21.21 -6.10
CA SER A 73 10.20 20.00 -5.28
C SER A 73 9.86 20.24 -3.80
N ASN A 74 10.22 21.38 -3.24
CA ASN A 74 9.89 21.70 -1.84
C ASN A 74 8.38 21.89 -1.60
N GLY A 75 7.66 22.46 -2.57
CA GLY A 75 6.19 22.55 -2.49
C GLY A 75 5.53 21.17 -2.51
N ILE A 76 5.98 20.30 -3.41
CA ILE A 76 5.43 18.95 -3.57
C ILE A 76 5.78 18.07 -2.36
N VAL A 77 7.00 18.15 -1.82
CA VAL A 77 7.40 17.43 -0.60
C VAL A 77 6.53 17.81 0.60
N LYS A 78 6.16 19.10 0.71
CA LYS A 78 5.28 19.57 1.77
C LYS A 78 3.86 19.03 1.62
N ASP A 79 3.34 18.99 0.40
CA ASP A 79 2.03 18.39 0.12
C ASP A 79 2.03 16.88 0.42
N LEU A 80 3.11 16.17 0.08
CA LEU A 80 3.32 14.76 0.40
C LEU A 80 3.30 14.49 1.92
N GLU A 81 3.95 15.35 2.71
CA GLU A 81 3.97 15.23 4.17
C GLU A 81 2.57 15.42 4.78
N GLU A 82 1.78 16.37 4.26
CA GLU A 82 0.39 16.59 4.67
C GLU A 82 -0.50 15.36 4.36
N PHE A 83 -0.32 14.73 3.19
CA PHE A 83 -1.07 13.52 2.84
C PHE A 83 -0.66 12.32 3.70
N ASP A 84 0.62 12.15 4.00
CA ASP A 84 1.11 11.07 4.88
C ASP A 84 0.55 11.20 6.31
N GLU A 85 0.43 12.42 6.82
CA GLU A 85 -0.20 12.68 8.12
C GLU A 85 -1.69 12.34 8.13
N LYS A 86 -2.41 12.68 7.06
CA LYS A 86 -3.83 12.28 6.88
C LYS A 86 -3.99 10.76 6.78
N ILE A 87 -3.09 10.06 6.09
CA ILE A 87 -3.12 8.59 6.00
C ILE A 87 -2.86 7.96 7.38
N ARG A 88 -1.90 8.49 8.15
CA ARG A 88 -1.61 8.01 9.51
C ARG A 88 -2.77 8.20 10.48
N THR A 89 -3.42 9.36 10.46
CA THR A 89 -4.55 9.65 11.34
C THR A 89 -5.77 8.79 11.03
N ILE A 90 -6.00 8.47 9.75
CA ILE A 90 -7.01 7.51 9.32
C ILE A 90 -6.62 6.09 9.77
N ALA A 91 -5.36 5.68 9.58
CA ALA A 91 -4.87 4.36 9.99
C ALA A 91 -4.94 4.12 11.51
N GLN A 92 -4.75 5.15 12.34
CA GLN A 92 -4.85 5.04 13.80
C GLN A 92 -6.29 4.93 14.33
N ASN A 93 -7.29 5.36 13.56
CA ASN A 93 -8.71 5.25 13.93
C ASN A 93 -9.37 3.94 13.45
N ILE A 94 -8.62 3.05 12.79
CA ILE A 94 -9.10 1.76 12.33
C ILE A 94 -8.56 0.67 13.27
N PRO A 95 -9.40 -0.02 14.06
CA PRO A 95 -8.95 -1.14 14.86
C PRO A 95 -8.37 -2.23 13.95
N GLN A 96 -7.10 -2.51 14.26
CA GLN A 96 -6.19 -3.40 13.58
C GLN A 96 -6.74 -4.82 13.46
N GLN A 97 -7.20 -5.20 12.27
CA GLN A 97 -7.29 -6.58 11.83
C GLN A 97 -6.73 -6.71 10.42
N VAL A 98 -5.41 -6.60 10.29
CA VAL A 98 -4.69 -7.18 9.16
C VAL A 98 -3.81 -8.27 9.73
N GLN A 99 -4.38 -9.48 9.70
CA GLN A 99 -3.64 -10.71 9.94
C GLN A 99 -2.55 -10.81 8.87
N THR A 100 -1.34 -10.94 9.36
CA THR A 100 -0.15 -11.44 8.68
C THR A 100 -0.46 -12.72 7.89
N THR A 101 -0.48 -12.62 6.57
CA THR A 101 -0.02 -13.68 5.66
C THR A 101 1.17 -13.15 4.87
N SER A 102 2.23 -12.80 5.60
CA SER A 102 3.55 -12.66 4.99
C SER A 102 4.03 -14.05 4.58
N GLY A 103 3.87 -14.37 3.30
CA GLY A 103 4.69 -15.37 2.65
C GLY A 103 6.15 -14.99 2.86
N SER A 104 6.83 -15.75 3.71
CA SER A 104 8.25 -15.64 3.99
C SER A 104 9.05 -16.04 2.74
N ASN A 105 9.20 -15.11 1.79
CA ASN A 105 10.43 -15.05 1.01
C ASN A 105 11.41 -14.25 1.87
N ALA A 106 12.32 -14.96 2.54
CA ALA A 106 13.38 -14.35 3.32
C ALA A 106 14.24 -13.49 2.39
N VAL A 107 13.94 -12.18 2.35
CA VAL A 107 14.77 -11.16 1.72
C VAL A 107 16.04 -11.07 2.57
N LEU A 108 17.07 -11.84 2.18
CA LEU A 108 18.42 -11.74 2.72
C LEU A 108 18.96 -10.35 2.35
N THR A 109 18.80 -9.40 3.27
CA THR A 109 19.34 -8.05 3.18
C THR A 109 20.86 -8.12 3.28
N LYS A 110 21.55 -8.01 2.13
CA LYS A 110 23.01 -7.90 2.08
C LYS A 110 23.41 -6.43 1.93
N TYR A 111 24.53 -6.05 2.54
CA TYR A 111 25.10 -4.70 2.43
C TYR A 111 26.33 -4.72 1.52
N CYS A 112 26.55 -3.65 0.77
CA CYS A 112 27.77 -3.51 -0.03
C CYS A 112 28.97 -3.25 0.88
N HIS A 113 30.08 -3.96 0.66
CA HIS A 113 31.32 -3.82 1.44
C HIS A 113 32.05 -2.49 1.20
N GLU A 114 31.85 -1.85 0.04
CA GLU A 114 32.52 -0.58 -0.30
C GLU A 114 31.72 0.65 0.10
N CYS A 115 30.41 0.68 -0.20
CA CYS A 115 29.59 1.89 0.01
C CYS A 115 28.58 1.77 1.15
N GLY A 116 28.47 0.60 1.79
CA GLY A 116 27.48 0.35 2.84
C GLY A 116 26.03 0.35 2.36
N PHE A 117 25.78 0.43 1.04
CA PHE A 117 24.44 0.47 0.49
C PHE A 117 23.70 -0.84 0.72
N LYS A 118 22.44 -0.73 1.19
CA LYS A 118 21.56 -1.86 1.47
C LYS A 118 21.01 -2.42 0.15
N ILE A 119 21.38 -3.66 -0.19
CA ILE A 119 20.95 -4.33 -1.40
C ILE A 119 19.79 -5.25 -1.04
N GLU A 120 18.60 -4.84 -1.45
CA GLU A 120 17.35 -5.59 -1.23
C GLU A 120 17.01 -6.52 -2.42
N ILE A 121 17.88 -6.56 -3.44
CA ILE A 121 17.68 -7.29 -4.69
C ILE A 121 18.47 -8.60 -4.66
N TYR A 122 17.76 -9.73 -4.79
CA TYR A 122 18.38 -11.06 -4.82
C TYR A 122 19.11 -11.30 -6.15
N GLY A 123 20.40 -11.67 -6.10
CA GLY A 123 21.19 -12.04 -7.29
C GLY A 123 21.91 -10.90 -8.02
N ALA A 124 21.95 -9.69 -7.45
CA ALA A 124 22.72 -8.58 -8.01
C ALA A 124 24.23 -8.90 -8.00
N LYS A 125 24.89 -8.86 -9.17
CA LYS A 125 26.35 -9.03 -9.30
C LYS A 125 27.12 -7.73 -9.04
N PHE A 126 26.43 -6.59 -9.08
CA PHE A 126 27.00 -5.25 -8.93
C PHE A 126 26.09 -4.41 -8.03
N CYS A 127 26.68 -3.52 -7.24
CA CYS A 127 25.93 -2.60 -6.38
C CYS A 127 25.26 -1.50 -7.22
N PRO A 128 23.95 -1.23 -7.06
CA PRO A 128 23.24 -0.20 -7.82
C PRO A 128 23.62 1.24 -7.43
N SER A 129 24.27 1.44 -6.28
CA SER A 129 24.66 2.77 -5.80
C SER A 129 26.10 3.14 -6.14
N CYS A 130 27.04 2.19 -6.10
CA CYS A 130 28.46 2.46 -6.37
C CYS A 130 29.03 1.73 -7.59
N GLY A 131 28.28 0.83 -8.23
CA GLY A 131 28.72 0.05 -9.38
C GLY A 131 29.73 -1.07 -9.06
N THR A 132 30.22 -1.16 -7.83
CA THR A 132 31.20 -2.19 -7.42
C THR A 132 30.61 -3.60 -7.53
N LYS A 133 31.42 -4.53 -8.06
CA LYS A 133 31.08 -5.95 -8.10
C LYS A 133 30.90 -6.49 -6.68
N LEU A 134 29.73 -7.05 -6.42
CA LEU A 134 29.45 -7.72 -5.14
C LEU A 134 30.19 -9.06 -5.15
N ILE A 135 31.29 -9.13 -4.40
CA ILE A 135 31.91 -10.40 -4.01
C ILE A 135 30.91 -11.11 -3.09
N VAL A 136 30.36 -12.21 -3.60
CA VAL A 136 29.39 -13.06 -2.91
C VAL A 136 30.03 -13.71 -1.70
#